data_AF-A0A957URA4-F1
#
_entry.id   AF-A0A957URA4-F1
#
_cell.length_a   1.000
_cell.length_b   1.000
_cell.length_c   1.000
_cell.angle_alpha   90.00
_cell.angle_beta   90.00
_cell.angle_gamma   90.00
#
_symmetry.space_group_name_H-M   'P 1'
#
loop_
_entity.id
_entity.type
_entity.pdbx_description
1 polymer ?
#
loop_
_entity_poly.entity_id
_entity_poly.type
_entity_poly.pdbx_seq_one_letter_code
_entity_poly.pdbx_strand_id
1 'polypeptide(L)'
;MKIETSPQLPTFAESISGADAKKRQRLVSVSAPCPHVDPMQAFLHGMGRERFYWQEPGNGVIHVGFGAAADLRAWGPTRFQSIARQAQTLFDQAYLPTSAPSFAQAHLFGGFAFSDDFTPDNTWSVYHPAQFILPHYQLSLQQGSSEERQAWLTINALLDYPAATPSKRADAEAVELATALRGALTEQIEQLQQTPIGMAPLPQLHSRCYPMPYATWEQILNAAMDQFRIGALSKVVLSRVCELRFDQKIDVATALAYLNRIYPDCYRFVFEPLPNHAFFGASPELLVNLSGQQIRTMGLAGS
;
A
#
# COMPACT_ATOMS: atom_id res chain seq x y z
N MET A 1 -37.59 -30.52 8.39
CA MET A 1 -36.43 -31.43 8.40
C MET A 1 -35.30 -30.71 9.10
N LYS A 2 -35.07 -31.05 10.38
CA LYS A 2 -33.95 -30.59 11.21
C LYS A 2 -32.72 -31.42 10.85
N ILE A 3 -31.61 -30.77 10.47
CA ILE A 3 -30.19 -31.13 10.70
C ILE A 3 -29.43 -29.80 10.47
N GLU A 4 -29.11 -29.00 11.49
CA GLU A 4 -27.92 -29.02 12.35
C GLU A 4 -26.57 -28.72 11.66
N THR A 5 -25.96 -27.64 12.17
CA THR A 5 -24.53 -27.28 12.25
C THR A 5 -23.76 -27.04 10.95
N SER A 6 -23.57 -25.75 10.63
CA SER A 6 -22.44 -25.28 9.83
C SER A 6 -21.51 -24.44 10.71
N PRO A 7 -20.20 -24.46 10.45
CA PRO A 7 -19.17 -24.08 11.41
C PRO A 7 -19.15 -22.56 11.61
N GLN A 8 -18.97 -22.16 12.86
CA GLN A 8 -18.69 -20.79 13.24
C GLN A 8 -17.50 -20.29 12.44
N LEU A 9 -17.73 -19.25 11.62
CA LEU A 9 -16.68 -18.46 11.00
C LEU A 9 -15.79 -17.91 12.11
N PRO A 10 -14.46 -18.08 12.06
CA PRO A 10 -13.60 -17.47 13.05
C PRO A 10 -13.68 -15.95 12.91
N THR A 11 -14.20 -15.31 13.94
CA THR A 11 -14.07 -13.87 14.19
C THR A 11 -12.59 -13.55 14.39
N PHE A 12 -11.89 -13.23 13.30
CA PHE A 12 -10.53 -12.68 13.35
C PHE A 12 -10.61 -11.18 13.63
N ALA A 13 -10.93 -10.85 14.88
CA ALA A 13 -10.65 -9.55 15.46
C ALA A 13 -9.35 -9.67 16.25
N GLU A 14 -8.20 -9.76 15.57
CA GLU A 14 -6.90 -9.64 16.22
C GLU A 14 -5.80 -9.43 15.16
N SER A 15 -5.61 -8.18 14.76
CA SER A 15 -4.38 -7.75 14.10
C SER A 15 -4.16 -6.28 14.49
N ILE A 16 -3.33 -6.12 15.51
CA ILE A 16 -3.00 -4.92 16.31
C ILE A 16 -4.03 -4.43 17.34
N SER A 17 -4.76 -5.34 18.00
CA SER A 17 -5.24 -5.07 19.37
C SER A 17 -4.70 -6.04 20.43
N GLY A 18 -3.90 -7.02 20.02
CA GLY A 18 -3.23 -7.97 20.91
C GLY A 18 -1.77 -7.60 21.15
N ALA A 19 -1.48 -6.35 21.54
CA ALA A 19 -0.21 -6.11 22.22
C ALA A 19 -0.33 -6.83 23.57
N ASP A 20 0.22 -8.04 23.68
CA ASP A 20 0.50 -8.64 24.98
C ASP A 20 1.26 -7.56 25.76
N ALA A 21 0.65 -6.99 26.80
CA ALA A 21 1.21 -5.85 27.54
C ALA A 21 2.61 -6.16 28.12
N LYS A 22 3.02 -7.43 28.05
CA LYS A 22 4.33 -7.96 28.42
C LYS A 22 5.36 -7.97 27.28
N LYS A 23 5.02 -7.61 26.05
CA LYS A 23 5.92 -7.57 24.89
C LYS A 23 6.01 -6.16 24.30
N ARG A 24 7.21 -5.80 23.87
CA ARG A 24 7.52 -4.60 23.10
C ARG A 24 8.05 -5.01 21.74
N GLN A 25 7.82 -4.16 20.75
CA GLN A 25 8.33 -4.33 19.40
C GLN A 25 9.27 -3.16 19.09
N ARG A 26 10.34 -3.44 18.37
CA ARG A 26 11.24 -2.40 17.84
C ARG A 26 11.49 -2.67 16.37
N LEU A 27 11.28 -1.67 15.53
CA LEU A 27 11.63 -1.74 14.13
C LEU A 27 13.16 -1.79 13.98
N VAL A 28 13.65 -2.75 13.20
CA VAL A 28 15.01 -2.79 12.68
C VAL A 28 14.92 -2.67 11.17
N SER A 29 15.57 -1.65 10.61
CA SER A 29 15.56 -1.38 9.17
C SER A 29 16.98 -1.16 8.66
N VAL A 30 17.35 -1.97 7.66
CA VAL A 30 18.68 -1.98 7.05
C VAL A 30 18.53 -1.73 5.56
N SER A 31 19.38 -0.87 5.00
CA SER A 31 19.38 -0.57 3.57
C SER A 31 20.74 -0.83 2.94
N ALA A 32 20.76 -1.06 1.63
CA ALA A 32 21.95 -1.13 0.80
C ALA A 32 21.65 -0.65 -0.63
N PRO A 33 22.65 -0.13 -1.36
CA PRO A 33 22.54 0.14 -2.79
C PRO A 33 22.13 -1.13 -3.55
N CYS A 34 21.18 -1.00 -4.48
CA CYS A 34 20.64 -2.09 -5.29
C CYS A 34 20.64 -1.68 -6.77
N PRO A 35 21.82 -1.53 -7.40
CA PRO A 35 21.90 -1.09 -8.78
C PRO A 35 21.34 -2.15 -9.74
N HIS A 36 20.97 -1.71 -10.94
CA HIS A 36 20.54 -2.56 -12.06
C HIS A 36 19.27 -3.40 -11.83
N VAL A 37 18.41 -2.99 -10.90
CA VAL A 37 17.09 -3.61 -10.72
C VAL A 37 15.99 -2.71 -11.29
N ASP A 38 15.22 -3.25 -12.22
CA ASP A 38 14.03 -2.59 -12.76
C ASP A 38 12.87 -2.61 -11.74
N PRO A 39 12.06 -1.54 -11.61
CA PRO A 39 10.92 -1.54 -10.69
C PRO A 39 9.91 -2.67 -10.95
N MET A 40 9.62 -3.00 -12.22
CA MET A 40 8.71 -4.08 -12.56
C MET A 40 9.31 -5.45 -12.21
N GLN A 41 10.63 -5.59 -12.31
CA GLN A 41 11.34 -6.80 -11.89
C GLN A 41 11.13 -7.07 -10.40
N ALA A 42 11.28 -6.04 -9.55
CA ALA A 42 10.98 -6.18 -8.11
C ALA A 42 9.49 -6.42 -7.82
N PHE A 43 8.59 -5.80 -8.58
CA PHE A 43 7.16 -5.98 -8.41
C PHE A 43 6.70 -7.41 -8.79
N LEU A 44 7.30 -7.99 -9.84
CA LEU A 44 7.10 -9.38 -10.22
C LEU A 44 7.71 -10.35 -9.21
N HIS A 45 8.89 -10.03 -8.66
CA HIS A 45 9.54 -10.85 -7.63
C HIS A 45 8.64 -11.05 -6.40
N GLY A 46 7.86 -10.03 -6.02
CA GLY A 46 6.92 -10.11 -4.91
C GLY A 46 5.66 -10.94 -5.16
N MET A 47 5.50 -11.55 -6.34
CA MET A 47 4.25 -12.24 -6.72
C MET A 47 3.89 -13.34 -5.69
N GLY A 48 2.60 -13.39 -5.32
CA GLY A 48 2.10 -14.33 -4.30
C GLY A 48 2.26 -13.85 -2.86
N ARG A 49 2.81 -12.65 -2.65
CA ARG A 49 2.92 -11.96 -1.35
C ARG A 49 2.14 -10.65 -1.38
N GLU A 50 2.14 -9.94 -0.27
CA GLU A 50 1.73 -8.54 -0.26
C GLU A 50 2.65 -7.73 -1.18
N ARG A 51 2.08 -6.84 -1.99
CA ARG A 51 2.83 -6.01 -2.94
C ARG A 51 2.34 -4.57 -2.97
N PHE A 52 3.30 -3.69 -3.16
CA PHE A 52 3.07 -2.24 -3.17
C PHE A 52 3.85 -1.63 -4.31
N TYR A 53 3.23 -0.71 -5.01
CA TYR A 53 3.88 0.10 -6.03
C TYR A 53 3.43 1.53 -5.86
N TRP A 54 4.37 2.47 -5.94
CA TRP A 54 4.09 3.89 -5.97
C TRP A 54 5.09 4.58 -6.89
N GLN A 55 4.60 5.37 -7.83
CA GLN A 55 5.44 6.16 -8.71
C GLN A 55 4.89 7.57 -8.89
N GLU A 56 5.65 8.56 -8.45
CA GLU A 56 5.35 9.98 -8.65
C GLU A 56 5.46 10.40 -10.12
N PRO A 57 4.65 11.38 -10.59
CA PRO A 57 4.69 11.89 -11.97
C PRO A 57 6.11 12.20 -12.50
N GLY A 58 6.31 12.00 -13.80
CA GLY A 58 7.58 12.28 -14.45
C GLY A 58 8.73 11.44 -13.89
N ASN A 59 9.83 12.09 -13.50
CA ASN A 59 11.03 11.44 -12.96
C ASN A 59 11.07 11.42 -11.42
N GLY A 60 9.90 11.51 -10.77
CA GLY A 60 9.80 11.45 -9.32
C GLY A 60 10.17 10.09 -8.73
N VAL A 61 10.01 9.96 -7.41
CA VAL A 61 10.43 8.76 -6.68
C VAL A 61 9.56 7.56 -7.07
N ILE A 62 10.20 6.39 -7.15
CA ILE A 62 9.55 5.10 -7.34
C ILE A 62 9.78 4.25 -6.10
N HIS A 63 8.72 3.65 -5.56
CA HIS A 63 8.82 2.64 -4.52
C HIS A 63 8.12 1.36 -4.94
N VAL A 64 8.75 0.24 -4.64
CA VAL A 64 8.20 -1.09 -4.83
C VAL A 64 8.41 -1.88 -3.54
N GLY A 65 7.33 -2.30 -2.91
CA GLY A 65 7.36 -3.07 -1.67
C GLY A 65 6.85 -4.48 -1.88
N PHE A 66 7.41 -5.45 -1.16
CA PHE A 66 6.85 -6.80 -1.10
C PHE A 66 7.06 -7.49 0.26
N GLY A 67 6.07 -8.31 0.64
CA GLY A 67 5.92 -8.82 2.01
C GLY A 67 5.54 -7.74 3.01
N ALA A 68 5.14 -8.14 4.22
CA ALA A 68 4.80 -7.22 5.30
C ALA A 68 5.70 -7.41 6.53
N ALA A 69 6.26 -6.30 7.05
CA ALA A 69 6.95 -6.24 8.34
C ALA A 69 6.03 -5.76 9.46
N ALA A 70 5.14 -4.82 9.15
CA ALA A 70 4.10 -4.31 10.05
C ALA A 70 2.85 -3.94 9.24
N ASP A 71 1.66 -4.08 9.81
CA ASP A 71 0.39 -3.82 9.12
C ASP A 71 -0.60 -3.06 10.02
N LEU A 72 -0.53 -1.73 9.96
CA LEU A 72 -1.26 -0.79 10.79
C LEU A 72 -2.70 -0.68 10.30
N ARG A 73 -3.66 -0.88 11.20
CA ARG A 73 -5.09 -0.88 10.87
C ARG A 73 -5.86 0.02 11.83
N ALA A 74 -6.90 0.68 11.34
CA ALA A 74 -7.80 1.44 12.19
C ALA A 74 -9.22 1.54 11.61
N TRP A 75 -10.18 1.79 12.49
CA TRP A 75 -11.61 1.88 12.19
C TRP A 75 -12.22 3.14 12.80
N GLY A 76 -13.39 3.51 12.28
CA GLY A 76 -14.22 4.58 12.83
C GLY A 76 -13.67 5.99 12.61
N PRO A 77 -14.25 6.98 13.30
CA PRO A 77 -14.02 8.40 13.04
C PRO A 77 -12.59 8.84 13.39
N THR A 78 -11.92 8.16 14.32
CA THR A 78 -10.56 8.50 14.77
C THR A 78 -9.45 7.74 14.03
N ARG A 79 -9.77 7.09 12.89
CA ARG A 79 -8.83 6.20 12.19
C ARG A 79 -7.56 6.91 11.73
N PHE A 80 -7.65 8.18 11.32
CA PHE A 80 -6.48 8.99 10.95
C PHE A 80 -5.51 9.18 12.13
N GLN A 81 -6.03 9.59 13.29
CA GLN A 81 -5.21 9.78 14.50
C GLN A 81 -4.66 8.45 15.02
N SER A 82 -5.42 7.37 14.89
CA SER A 82 -4.97 6.03 15.28
C SER A 82 -3.78 5.56 14.44
N ILE A 83 -3.86 5.67 13.11
CA ILE A 83 -2.75 5.35 12.21
C ILE A 83 -1.54 6.23 12.52
N ALA A 84 -1.72 7.54 12.71
CA ALA A 84 -0.62 8.44 13.04
C ALA A 84 0.11 8.03 14.33
N ARG A 85 -0.65 7.65 15.38
CA ARG A 85 -0.08 7.17 16.64
C ARG A 85 0.64 5.83 16.48
N GLN A 86 0.06 4.89 15.73
CA GLN A 86 0.68 3.60 15.43
C GLN A 86 1.99 3.80 14.67
N ALA A 87 2.00 4.65 13.64
CA ALA A 87 3.21 4.98 12.89
C ALA A 87 4.27 5.63 13.78
N GLN A 88 3.89 6.61 14.62
CA GLN A 88 4.81 7.22 15.57
C GLN A 88 5.41 6.18 16.51
N THR A 89 4.60 5.24 17.02
CA THR A 89 5.06 4.16 17.91
C THR A 89 5.99 3.18 17.19
N LEU A 90 5.69 2.84 15.94
CA LEU A 90 6.49 1.93 15.13
C LEU A 90 7.89 2.48 14.86
N PHE A 91 7.98 3.78 14.54
CA PHE A 91 9.24 4.44 14.25
C PHE A 91 9.94 4.98 15.50
N ASP A 92 9.24 5.07 16.63
CA ASP A 92 9.86 5.42 17.91
C ASP A 92 10.90 4.37 18.29
N GLN A 93 12.10 4.84 18.65
CA GLN A 93 13.25 3.99 18.99
C GLN A 93 13.69 2.99 17.90
N ALA A 94 13.25 3.15 16.65
CA ALA A 94 13.68 2.28 15.55
C ALA A 94 15.22 2.22 15.45
N TYR A 95 15.77 1.03 15.21
CA TYR A 95 17.19 0.83 14.99
C TYR A 95 17.49 0.90 13.48
N LEU A 96 18.08 2.03 13.06
CA LEU A 96 18.37 2.37 11.67
C LEU A 96 19.89 2.49 11.46
N PRO A 97 20.66 1.40 11.39
CA PRO A 97 22.12 1.45 11.35
C PRO A 97 22.70 1.90 10.00
N THR A 98 21.90 1.98 8.94
CA THR A 98 22.35 2.43 7.62
C THR A 98 22.00 3.90 7.41
N SER A 99 22.97 4.70 6.97
CA SER A 99 22.74 6.06 6.47
C SER A 99 22.20 6.02 5.03
N ALA A 100 20.94 5.62 4.85
CA ALA A 100 20.25 5.63 3.56
C ALA A 100 19.75 7.05 3.21
N PRO A 101 19.70 7.43 1.92
CA PRO A 101 19.06 8.68 1.51
C PRO A 101 17.57 8.67 1.89
N SER A 102 16.96 9.85 2.05
CA SER A 102 15.58 9.98 2.54
C SER A 102 14.57 9.16 1.74
N PHE A 103 14.68 9.14 0.40
CA PHE A 103 13.82 8.35 -0.48
C PHE A 103 13.95 6.82 -0.26
N ALA A 104 15.03 6.35 0.35
CA ALA A 104 15.28 4.93 0.59
C ALA A 104 14.95 4.49 2.02
N GLN A 105 14.56 5.41 2.89
CA GLN A 105 14.13 5.08 4.26
C GLN A 105 12.84 4.24 4.25
N ALA A 106 12.51 3.65 5.39
CA ALA A 106 11.32 2.84 5.56
C ALA A 106 10.03 3.67 5.36
N HIS A 107 9.18 3.26 4.41
CA HIS A 107 7.90 3.93 4.14
C HIS A 107 6.71 3.00 4.41
N LEU A 108 5.63 3.59 4.91
CA LEU A 108 4.33 2.93 5.03
C LEU A 108 3.53 3.15 3.74
N PHE A 109 2.93 2.09 3.21
CA PHE A 109 2.07 2.14 2.01
C PHE A 109 0.65 1.78 2.37
N GLY A 110 -0.33 2.55 1.88
CA GLY A 110 -1.72 2.27 2.16
C GLY A 110 -2.62 3.48 1.96
N GLY A 111 -3.73 3.52 2.68
CA GLY A 111 -4.71 4.57 2.52
C GLY A 111 -5.88 4.48 3.49
N PHE A 112 -6.84 5.36 3.24
CA PHE A 112 -8.07 5.49 3.99
C PHE A 112 -9.26 5.26 3.07
N ALA A 113 -10.28 4.55 3.56
CA ALA A 113 -11.58 4.50 2.92
C ALA A 113 -12.23 5.90 2.93
N PHE A 114 -13.03 6.14 1.90
CA PHE A 114 -13.72 7.42 1.68
C PHE A 114 -14.61 7.79 2.88
N SER A 115 -15.42 6.86 3.37
CA SER A 115 -16.22 7.04 4.59
C SER A 115 -15.71 6.21 5.76
N ASP A 116 -16.11 6.60 6.98
CA ASP A 116 -15.67 6.00 8.24
C ASP A 116 -16.61 4.91 8.77
N ASP A 117 -17.81 4.83 8.21
CA ASP A 117 -18.92 3.93 8.50
C ASP A 117 -19.10 2.83 7.42
N PHE A 118 -18.12 2.69 6.53
CA PHE A 118 -18.19 1.78 5.41
C PHE A 118 -18.37 0.31 5.85
N THR A 119 -19.41 -0.33 5.34
CA THR A 119 -19.58 -1.78 5.43
C THR A 119 -19.09 -2.40 4.11
N PRO A 120 -17.97 -3.13 4.10
CA PRO A 120 -17.42 -3.67 2.87
C PRO A 120 -18.38 -4.66 2.22
N ASP A 121 -18.63 -4.45 0.93
CA ASP A 121 -19.14 -5.51 0.07
C ASP A 121 -18.03 -6.53 -0.25
N ASN A 122 -18.34 -7.54 -1.07
CA ASN A 122 -17.36 -8.56 -1.44
C ASN A 122 -16.09 -7.97 -2.08
N THR A 123 -16.18 -6.89 -2.85
CA THR A 123 -15.06 -6.23 -3.52
C THR A 123 -14.08 -5.64 -2.52
N TRP A 124 -14.62 -5.01 -1.48
CA TRP A 124 -13.82 -4.29 -0.49
C TRP A 124 -13.52 -5.08 0.78
N SER A 125 -14.02 -6.31 0.90
CA SER A 125 -13.94 -7.17 2.09
C SER A 125 -12.53 -7.42 2.62
N VAL A 126 -11.51 -7.31 1.77
CA VAL A 126 -10.09 -7.50 2.14
C VAL A 126 -9.42 -6.22 2.63
N TYR A 127 -10.03 -5.05 2.45
CA TYR A 127 -9.47 -3.76 2.83
C TYR A 127 -10.07 -3.25 4.14
N HIS A 128 -9.24 -2.62 4.96
CA HIS A 128 -9.69 -1.97 6.18
C HIS A 128 -9.98 -0.48 5.96
N PRO A 129 -10.87 0.15 6.76
CA PRO A 129 -11.19 1.58 6.63
C PRO A 129 -9.99 2.52 6.73
N ALA A 130 -8.93 2.10 7.41
CA ALA A 130 -7.60 2.65 7.30
C ALA A 130 -6.60 1.50 7.41
N GLN A 131 -5.68 1.42 6.45
CA GLN A 131 -4.63 0.40 6.45
C GLN A 131 -3.34 0.96 5.89
N PHE A 132 -2.22 0.70 6.57
CA PHE A 132 -0.88 1.05 6.12
C PHE A 132 0.08 -0.10 6.44
N ILE A 133 0.78 -0.60 5.43
CA ILE A 133 1.73 -1.70 5.57
C ILE A 133 3.14 -1.15 5.42
N LEU A 134 4.02 -1.52 6.34
CA LEU A 134 5.47 -1.38 6.18
C LEU A 134 5.96 -2.63 5.45
N PRO A 135 6.49 -2.52 4.23
CA PRO A 135 6.92 -3.70 3.47
C PRO A 135 8.10 -4.38 4.16
N HIS A 136 8.17 -5.71 4.06
CA HIS A 136 9.37 -6.43 4.53
C HIS A 136 10.59 -6.08 3.67
N TYR A 137 10.41 -5.98 2.35
CA TYR A 137 11.40 -5.42 1.43
C TYR A 137 10.82 -4.21 0.69
N GLN A 138 11.62 -3.16 0.53
CA GLN A 138 11.27 -1.95 -0.21
C GLN A 138 12.41 -1.55 -1.14
N LEU A 139 12.21 -1.68 -2.45
CA LEU A 139 13.06 -1.06 -3.46
C LEU A 139 12.62 0.39 -3.64
N SER A 140 13.56 1.33 -3.54
CA SER A 140 13.30 2.75 -3.76
C SER A 140 14.26 3.29 -4.81
N LEU A 141 13.73 4.03 -5.77
CA LEU A 141 14.50 4.62 -6.86
C LEU A 141 14.22 6.11 -6.98
N GLN A 142 15.28 6.88 -7.18
CA GLN A 142 15.19 8.30 -7.48
C GLN A 142 16.22 8.65 -8.56
N GLN A 143 15.86 9.55 -9.47
CA GLN A 143 16.84 10.07 -10.43
C GLN A 143 17.91 10.86 -9.68
N GLY A 144 19.17 10.51 -9.90
CA GLY A 144 20.31 11.20 -9.29
C GLY A 144 20.59 12.56 -9.94
N SER A 145 21.61 13.24 -9.42
CA SER A 145 22.17 14.46 -10.03
C SER A 145 22.98 14.18 -11.30
N SER A 146 23.55 12.97 -11.41
CA SER A 146 23.95 12.39 -12.69
C SER A 146 22.72 11.75 -13.34
N GLU A 147 22.70 11.60 -14.67
CA GLU A 147 21.57 10.97 -15.39
C GLU A 147 21.27 9.52 -14.94
N GLU A 148 22.10 8.96 -14.06
CA GLU A 148 21.94 7.65 -13.44
C GLU A 148 20.89 7.65 -12.32
N ARG A 149 20.04 6.63 -12.33
CA ARG A 149 19.03 6.40 -11.29
C ARG A 149 19.68 5.72 -10.09
N GLN A 150 19.55 6.33 -8.90
CA GLN A 150 19.95 5.69 -7.66
C GLN A 150 18.87 4.70 -7.23
N ALA A 151 19.28 3.50 -6.85
CA ALA A 151 18.38 2.44 -6.39
C ALA A 151 18.90 1.86 -5.09
N TRP A 152 18.00 1.68 -4.13
CA TRP A 152 18.28 1.16 -2.80
C TRP A 152 17.25 0.11 -2.43
N LEU A 153 17.70 -1.00 -1.86
CA LEU A 153 16.83 -1.99 -1.24
C LEU A 153 16.92 -1.85 0.28
N THR A 154 15.76 -1.79 0.92
CA THR A 154 15.59 -1.72 2.37
C THR A 154 14.85 -2.96 2.84
N ILE A 155 15.35 -3.60 3.90
CA ILE A 155 14.68 -4.71 4.59
C ILE A 155 14.26 -4.25 5.99
N ASN A 156 12.99 -4.48 6.33
CA ASN A 156 12.37 -4.10 7.60
C ASN A 156 11.93 -5.33 8.38
N ALA A 157 12.22 -5.39 9.67
CA ALA A 157 11.72 -6.44 10.55
C ALA A 157 11.39 -5.88 11.94
N LEU A 158 10.45 -6.53 12.62
CA LEU A 158 10.13 -6.24 14.02
C LEU A 158 10.91 -7.19 14.92
N LEU A 159 11.66 -6.62 15.86
CA LEU A 159 12.24 -7.36 16.98
C LEU A 159 11.24 -7.36 18.13
N ASP A 160 10.76 -8.55 18.49
CA ASP A 160 9.92 -8.77 19.66
C ASP A 160 10.78 -9.05 20.90
N TYR A 161 10.54 -8.33 21.98
CA TYR A 161 11.21 -8.59 23.27
C TYR A 161 10.27 -8.34 24.45
N PRO A 162 10.48 -9.02 25.59
CA PRO A 162 9.72 -8.74 26.82
C PRO A 162 9.81 -7.26 27.24
N ALA A 163 8.72 -6.68 27.71
CA ALA A 163 8.67 -5.27 28.13
C ALA A 163 9.64 -4.95 29.29
N ALA A 164 10.02 -5.95 30.07
CA ALA A 164 10.99 -5.85 31.16
C ALA A 164 12.46 -6.00 30.69
N THR A 165 12.73 -6.23 29.41
CA THR A 165 14.09 -6.39 28.89
C THR A 165 14.89 -5.09 29.09
N PRO A 166 16.08 -5.14 29.72
CA PRO A 166 16.93 -3.97 29.87
C PRO A 166 17.32 -3.37 28.51
N SER A 167 17.35 -2.04 28.40
CA SER A 167 17.64 -1.35 27.13
C SER A 167 18.92 -1.83 26.44
N LYS A 168 20.00 -2.07 27.20
CA LYS A 168 21.27 -2.58 26.66
C LYS A 168 21.14 -3.93 25.97
N ARG A 169 20.26 -4.82 26.46
CA ARG A 169 20.03 -6.12 25.85
C ARG A 169 19.18 -5.98 24.59
N ALA A 170 18.15 -5.13 24.61
CA ALA A 170 17.36 -4.82 23.43
C ALA A 170 18.20 -4.16 22.31
N ASP A 171 19.19 -3.35 22.67
CA ASP A 171 20.16 -2.80 21.71
C ASP A 171 21.05 -3.88 21.09
N ALA A 172 21.57 -4.81 21.90
CA ALA A 172 22.40 -5.91 21.41
C ALA A 172 21.63 -6.84 20.46
N GLU A 173 20.39 -7.21 20.81
CA GLU A 173 19.51 -8.02 19.97
C GLU A 173 19.14 -7.29 18.66
N ALA A 174 18.96 -5.97 18.69
CA ALA A 174 18.73 -5.17 17.49
C ALA A 174 19.97 -5.13 16.56
N VAL A 175 21.19 -5.05 17.12
CA VAL A 175 22.44 -5.12 16.37
C VAL A 175 22.62 -6.50 15.71
N GLU A 176 22.30 -7.57 16.45
CA GLU A 176 22.36 -8.95 15.94
C GLU A 176 21.37 -9.14 14.78
N LEU A 177 20.11 -8.74 14.97
CA LEU A 177 19.11 -8.79 13.91
C LEU A 177 19.53 -7.97 12.69
N ALA A 178 20.03 -6.74 12.89
CA ALA A 178 20.53 -5.93 11.77
C ALA A 178 21.69 -6.58 11.01
N THR A 179 22.52 -7.37 11.68
CA THR A 179 23.61 -8.11 11.04
C THR A 179 23.06 -9.25 10.20
N ALA A 180 22.08 -10.01 10.71
CA ALA A 180 21.39 -11.03 9.93
C ALA A 180 20.66 -10.44 8.71
N LEU A 181 19.96 -9.32 8.90
CA LEU A 181 19.25 -8.62 7.83
C LEU A 181 20.19 -8.11 6.74
N ARG A 182 21.41 -7.67 7.06
CA ARG A 182 22.43 -7.31 6.05
C ARG A 182 22.79 -8.49 5.16
N GLY A 183 22.97 -9.68 5.72
CA GLY A 183 23.23 -10.90 4.94
C GLY A 183 22.06 -11.24 4.02
N ALA A 184 20.84 -11.26 4.57
CA ALA A 184 19.63 -11.52 3.78
C ALA A 184 19.40 -10.47 2.67
N LEU A 185 19.80 -9.21 2.91
CA LEU A 185 19.68 -8.15 1.93
C LEU A 185 20.61 -8.38 0.74
N THR A 186 21.85 -8.83 0.96
CA THR A 186 22.79 -9.17 -0.11
C THR A 186 22.23 -10.29 -1.00
N GLU A 187 21.76 -11.38 -0.39
CA GLU A 187 21.14 -12.49 -1.14
C GLU A 187 19.90 -12.03 -1.92
N GLN A 188 19.06 -11.20 -1.30
CA GLN A 188 17.85 -10.69 -1.94
C GLN A 188 18.16 -9.81 -3.15
N ILE A 189 19.23 -9.00 -3.11
CA ILE A 189 19.65 -8.17 -4.25
C ILE A 189 20.03 -9.06 -5.43
N GLU A 190 20.79 -10.12 -5.21
CA GLU A 190 21.18 -11.07 -6.27
C GLU A 190 19.96 -11.76 -6.89
N GLN A 191 19.02 -12.23 -6.05
CA GLN A 191 17.77 -12.85 -6.51
C GLN A 191 16.91 -11.86 -7.32
N LEU A 192 16.81 -10.61 -6.85
CA LEU A 192 16.09 -9.57 -7.56
C LEU A 192 16.71 -9.36 -8.93
N GLN A 193 18.03 -9.18 -9.04
CA GLN A 193 18.74 -8.98 -10.31
C GLN A 193 18.57 -10.13 -11.32
N GLN A 194 18.31 -11.35 -10.85
CA GLN A 194 18.07 -12.52 -11.68
C GLN A 194 16.59 -12.75 -12.02
N THR A 195 15.68 -11.97 -11.42
CA THR A 195 14.24 -12.15 -11.63
C THR A 195 13.87 -11.81 -13.08
N PRO A 196 13.21 -12.72 -13.82
CA PRO A 196 12.81 -12.44 -15.19
C PRO A 196 11.67 -11.43 -15.23
N ILE A 197 11.74 -10.49 -16.16
CA ILE A 197 10.62 -9.63 -16.50
C ILE A 197 9.76 -10.38 -17.52
N GLY A 198 8.70 -11.02 -17.03
CA GLY A 198 7.69 -11.69 -17.84
C GLY A 198 6.32 -11.14 -17.50
N MET A 199 5.60 -10.65 -18.51
CA MET A 199 4.21 -10.23 -18.37
C MET A 199 3.27 -11.34 -18.83
N ALA A 200 2.27 -11.66 -18.02
CA ALA A 200 1.18 -12.51 -18.46
C ALA A 200 0.38 -11.81 -19.58
N PRO A 201 -0.17 -12.55 -20.56
CA PRO A 201 -1.08 -11.98 -21.52
C PRO A 201 -2.34 -11.47 -20.82
N LEU A 202 -2.98 -10.44 -21.38
CA LEU A 202 -4.28 -9.99 -20.89
C LEU A 202 -5.33 -11.09 -21.10
N PRO A 203 -6.09 -11.46 -20.06
CA PRO A 203 -7.12 -12.48 -20.19
C PRO A 203 -8.30 -11.97 -21.03
N GLN A 204 -9.13 -12.88 -21.54
CA GLN A 204 -10.28 -12.50 -22.36
C GLN A 204 -11.40 -11.96 -21.48
N LEU A 205 -12.02 -10.87 -21.92
CA LEU A 205 -13.18 -10.30 -21.24
C LEU A 205 -14.38 -11.24 -21.41
N HIS A 206 -14.86 -11.79 -20.31
CA HIS A 206 -16.03 -12.67 -20.28
C HIS A 206 -17.34 -11.87 -20.19
N SER A 207 -17.39 -10.89 -19.29
CA SER A 207 -18.60 -10.06 -19.13
C SER A 207 -18.27 -8.67 -18.60
N ARG A 208 -19.11 -7.69 -18.97
CA ARG A 208 -19.10 -6.33 -18.43
C ARG A 208 -20.48 -6.00 -17.87
N CYS A 209 -20.55 -5.60 -16.61
CA CYS A 209 -21.78 -5.28 -15.91
C CYS A 209 -21.70 -3.88 -15.30
N TYR A 210 -22.79 -3.11 -15.42
CA TYR A 210 -23.00 -1.90 -14.63
C TYR A 210 -24.08 -2.22 -13.60
N PRO A 211 -23.73 -2.53 -12.35
CA PRO A 211 -24.69 -3.02 -11.36
C PRO A 211 -25.77 -1.97 -11.02
N MET A 212 -25.48 -0.69 -11.25
CA MET A 212 -26.46 0.40 -11.17
C MET A 212 -27.19 0.57 -12.51
N PRO A 213 -28.50 0.28 -12.59
CA PRO A 213 -29.28 0.49 -13.80
C PRO A 213 -29.39 1.98 -14.17
N TYR A 214 -29.58 2.26 -15.46
CA TYR A 214 -29.76 3.62 -15.95
C TYR A 214 -30.90 4.37 -15.24
N ALA A 215 -32.05 3.72 -15.04
CA ALA A 215 -33.20 4.35 -14.37
C ALA A 215 -32.87 4.78 -12.93
N THR A 216 -32.08 4.00 -12.20
CA THR A 216 -31.61 4.36 -10.86
C THR A 216 -30.63 5.53 -10.91
N TRP A 217 -29.70 5.52 -11.87
CA TRP A 217 -28.77 6.63 -12.08
C TRP A 217 -29.50 7.94 -12.42
N GLU A 218 -30.50 7.88 -13.28
CA GLU A 218 -31.34 9.02 -13.64
C GLU A 218 -32.11 9.57 -12.42
N GLN A 219 -32.64 8.69 -11.57
CA GLN A 219 -33.28 9.11 -10.31
C GLN A 219 -32.31 9.84 -9.39
N ILE A 220 -31.06 9.36 -9.24
CA ILE A 220 -30.04 10.04 -8.44
C ILE A 220 -29.71 11.42 -9.00
N LEU A 221 -29.60 11.54 -10.33
CA LEU A 221 -29.37 12.83 -11.00
C LEU A 221 -30.53 13.80 -10.76
N ASN A 222 -31.78 13.35 -10.95
CA ASN A 222 -32.96 14.19 -10.72
C ASN A 222 -33.06 14.64 -9.26
N ALA A 223 -32.80 13.75 -8.31
CA ALA A 223 -32.77 14.09 -6.89
C ALA A 223 -31.71 15.17 -6.59
N ALA A 224 -30.50 15.05 -7.17
CA ALA A 224 -29.48 16.09 -7.03
C ALA A 224 -29.93 17.43 -7.65
N MET A 225 -30.57 17.40 -8.83
CA MET A 225 -31.13 18.59 -9.48
C MET A 225 -32.18 19.31 -8.63
N ASP A 226 -33.05 18.56 -7.95
CA ASP A 226 -34.04 19.15 -7.05
C ASP A 226 -33.38 19.81 -5.82
N GLN A 227 -32.31 19.21 -5.28
CA GLN A 227 -31.53 19.84 -4.20
C GLN A 227 -30.82 21.13 -4.64
N PHE A 228 -30.36 21.22 -5.90
CA PHE A 228 -29.81 22.46 -6.45
C PHE A 228 -30.87 23.56 -6.55
N ARG A 229 -32.10 23.23 -6.97
CA ARG A 229 -33.19 24.21 -7.13
C ARG A 229 -33.60 24.88 -5.82
N ILE A 230 -33.57 24.13 -4.72
CA ILE A 230 -33.88 24.67 -3.38
C ILE A 230 -32.65 25.27 -2.67
N GLY A 231 -31.49 25.30 -3.34
CA GLY A 231 -30.25 25.87 -2.80
C GLY A 231 -29.55 25.01 -1.73
N ALA A 232 -29.96 23.75 -1.55
CA ALA A 232 -29.38 22.85 -0.54
C ALA A 232 -28.01 22.28 -0.96
N LEU A 233 -27.77 22.15 -2.27
CA LEU A 233 -26.48 21.74 -2.83
C LEU A 233 -25.90 22.82 -3.74
N SER A 234 -24.57 22.96 -3.74
CA SER A 234 -23.83 23.84 -4.67
C SER A 234 -22.88 23.07 -5.61
N LYS A 235 -22.48 21.85 -5.23
CA LYS A 235 -21.78 20.89 -6.09
C LYS A 235 -21.96 19.48 -5.54
N VAL A 236 -22.09 18.49 -6.41
CA VAL A 236 -22.01 17.07 -6.06
C VAL A 236 -21.21 16.34 -7.13
N VAL A 237 -20.38 15.38 -6.71
CA VAL A 237 -19.68 14.47 -7.62
C VAL A 237 -20.27 13.09 -7.41
N LEU A 238 -20.77 12.50 -8.49
CA LEU A 238 -21.37 11.17 -8.49
C LEU A 238 -20.46 10.21 -9.24
N SER A 239 -20.30 9.00 -8.71
CA SER A 239 -19.53 7.92 -9.34
C SER A 239 -20.44 6.71 -9.62
N ARG A 240 -19.99 5.85 -10.53
CA ARG A 240 -20.64 4.58 -10.83
C ARG A 240 -19.60 3.48 -11.00
N VAL A 241 -19.99 2.25 -10.68
CA VAL A 241 -19.13 1.08 -10.79
C VAL A 241 -19.35 0.38 -12.13
N CYS A 242 -18.27 -0.14 -12.71
CA CYS A 242 -18.28 -1.07 -13.84
C CYS A 242 -17.53 -2.32 -13.41
N GLU A 243 -18.21 -3.47 -13.41
CA GLU A 243 -17.62 -4.76 -13.11
C GLU A 243 -17.20 -5.45 -14.40
N LEU A 244 -15.93 -5.85 -14.46
CA LEU A 244 -15.38 -6.63 -15.56
C LEU A 244 -15.03 -8.02 -15.03
N ARG A 245 -15.52 -9.07 -15.70
CA ARG A 245 -15.14 -10.46 -15.42
C ARG A 245 -14.33 -10.99 -16.58
N PHE A 246 -13.26 -11.69 -16.27
CA PHE A 246 -12.37 -12.30 -17.24
C PHE A 246 -12.40 -13.83 -17.07
N ASP A 247 -11.99 -14.55 -18.11
CA ASP A 247 -11.91 -16.01 -18.10
C ASP A 247 -10.77 -16.55 -17.22
N GLN A 248 -9.81 -15.70 -16.87
CA GLN A 248 -8.70 -16.00 -15.97
C GLN A 248 -8.47 -14.85 -14.97
N LYS A 249 -7.64 -15.10 -13.96
CA LYS A 249 -7.20 -14.06 -13.03
C LYS A 249 -6.41 -12.98 -13.77
N ILE A 250 -6.65 -11.73 -13.40
CA ILE A 250 -5.89 -10.59 -13.93
C ILE A 250 -4.55 -10.52 -13.21
N ASP A 251 -3.45 -10.48 -13.96
CA ASP A 251 -2.16 -10.09 -13.42
C ASP A 251 -2.06 -8.55 -13.34
N VAL A 252 -2.10 -8.01 -12.13
CA VAL A 252 -1.96 -6.56 -11.89
C VAL A 252 -0.63 -6.01 -12.41
N ALA A 253 0.43 -6.82 -12.54
CA ALA A 253 1.67 -6.36 -13.15
C ALA A 253 1.48 -5.93 -14.61
N THR A 254 0.59 -6.61 -15.34
CA THR A 254 0.27 -6.26 -16.73
C THR A 254 -0.53 -4.98 -16.82
N ALA A 255 -1.50 -4.79 -15.92
CA ALA A 255 -2.24 -3.53 -15.80
C ALA A 255 -1.31 -2.37 -15.42
N LEU A 256 -0.41 -2.58 -14.46
CA LEU A 256 0.57 -1.58 -14.03
C LEU A 256 1.54 -1.19 -15.16
N ALA A 257 2.06 -2.16 -15.91
CA ALA A 257 2.92 -1.89 -17.06
C ALA A 257 2.20 -1.05 -18.14
N TYR A 258 0.90 -1.31 -18.37
CA TYR A 258 0.07 -0.48 -19.22
C TYR A 258 -0.05 0.95 -18.68
N LEU A 259 -0.36 1.12 -17.38
CA LEU A 259 -0.49 2.43 -16.75
C LEU A 259 0.83 3.23 -16.79
N ASN A 260 1.96 2.57 -16.54
CA ASN A 260 3.28 3.19 -16.59
C ASN A 260 3.61 3.75 -17.98
N ARG A 261 3.14 3.09 -19.04
CA ARG A 261 3.36 3.52 -20.43
C ARG A 261 2.40 4.64 -20.86
N ILE A 262 1.13 4.56 -20.47
CA ILE A 262 0.08 5.45 -20.99
C ILE A 262 -0.11 6.71 -20.14
N TYR A 263 0.19 6.65 -18.84
CA TYR A 263 -0.04 7.76 -17.90
C TYR A 263 1.25 8.15 -17.14
N PRO A 264 2.34 8.54 -17.84
CA PRO A 264 3.62 8.87 -17.20
C PRO A 264 3.56 10.11 -16.29
N ASP A 265 2.62 11.02 -16.56
CA ASP A 265 2.43 12.26 -15.80
C ASP A 265 1.48 12.10 -14.60
N CYS A 266 1.08 10.86 -14.29
CA CYS A 266 0.21 10.55 -13.15
C CYS A 266 0.97 9.87 -12.01
N TYR A 267 0.45 10.00 -10.79
CA TYR A 267 0.77 9.06 -9.72
C TYR A 267 0.25 7.70 -10.13
N ARG A 268 1.13 6.69 -10.22
CA ARG A 268 0.73 5.29 -10.46
C ARG A 268 0.92 4.52 -9.18
N PHE A 269 -0.07 3.73 -8.80
CA PHE A 269 -0.03 3.00 -7.54
C PHE A 269 -0.66 1.61 -7.66
N VAL A 270 -0.14 0.70 -6.84
CA VAL A 270 -0.75 -0.60 -6.53
C VAL A 270 -0.66 -0.81 -5.03
N PHE A 271 -1.77 -1.18 -4.41
CA PHE A 271 -1.86 -1.64 -3.04
C PHE A 271 -2.52 -3.02 -3.04
N GLU A 272 -1.71 -4.07 -2.84
CA GLU A 272 -2.12 -5.47 -2.81
C GLU A 272 -1.76 -6.07 -1.45
N PRO A 273 -2.56 -5.82 -0.39
CA PRO A 273 -2.31 -6.33 0.96
C PRO A 273 -2.62 -7.83 1.09
N LEU A 274 -3.29 -8.42 0.10
CA LEU A 274 -3.56 -9.85 0.00
C LEU A 274 -3.35 -10.28 -1.45
N PRO A 275 -2.65 -11.39 -1.73
CA PRO A 275 -2.40 -11.83 -3.10
C PRO A 275 -3.68 -11.93 -3.94
N ASN A 276 -3.63 -11.42 -5.16
CA ASN A 276 -4.72 -11.30 -6.14
C ASN A 276 -5.84 -10.31 -5.76
N HIS A 277 -5.66 -9.49 -4.72
CA HIS A 277 -6.61 -8.46 -4.34
C HIS A 277 -5.90 -7.09 -4.30
N ALA A 278 -5.81 -6.48 -5.48
CA ALA A 278 -5.08 -5.24 -5.69
C ALA A 278 -6.04 -4.06 -5.92
N PHE A 279 -5.79 -2.95 -5.21
CA PHE A 279 -6.34 -1.63 -5.52
C PHE A 279 -5.26 -0.83 -6.24
N PHE A 280 -5.54 -0.38 -7.47
CA PHE A 280 -4.53 0.25 -8.31
C PHE A 280 -5.14 1.32 -9.22
N GLY A 281 -4.30 2.21 -9.71
CA GLY A 281 -4.74 3.27 -10.61
C GLY A 281 -3.62 4.21 -11.04
N ALA A 282 -3.99 5.14 -11.91
CA ALA A 282 -3.18 6.29 -12.30
C ALA A 282 -3.99 7.57 -12.04
N SER A 283 -3.57 8.37 -11.06
CA SER A 283 -4.23 9.62 -10.69
C SER A 283 -3.35 10.81 -11.04
N PRO A 284 -3.83 11.82 -11.79
CA PRO A 284 -3.09 13.07 -11.93
C PRO A 284 -3.13 13.91 -10.65
N GLU A 285 -4.08 13.64 -9.73
CA GLU A 285 -4.36 14.48 -8.58
C GLU A 285 -3.47 14.18 -7.37
N LEU A 286 -2.82 15.22 -6.86
CA LEU A 286 -2.13 15.21 -5.58
C LEU A 286 -3.08 15.74 -4.50
N LEU A 287 -3.48 14.86 -3.57
CA LEU A 287 -4.24 15.26 -2.39
C LEU A 287 -3.39 16.17 -1.48
N VAL A 288 -2.27 15.66 -0.99
CA VAL A 288 -1.33 16.40 -0.15
C VAL A 288 0.06 15.75 -0.20
N ASN A 289 1.10 16.56 -0.22
CA ASN A 289 2.48 16.18 0.03
C ASN A 289 3.00 17.03 1.20
N LEU A 290 3.63 16.38 2.17
CA LEU A 290 4.21 17.01 3.35
C LEU A 290 5.71 16.76 3.37
N SER A 291 6.52 17.82 3.41
CA SER A 291 7.97 17.73 3.55
C SER A 291 8.44 18.68 4.64
N GLY A 292 8.77 18.13 5.80
CA GLY A 292 9.03 18.91 7.00
C GLY A 292 7.83 19.79 7.37
N GLN A 293 7.99 21.10 7.22
CA GLN A 293 6.93 22.10 7.49
C GLN A 293 6.24 22.59 6.20
N GLN A 294 6.63 22.07 5.03
CA GLN A 294 6.03 22.46 3.76
C GLN A 294 4.86 21.55 3.40
N ILE A 295 3.76 22.17 2.98
CA ILE A 295 2.55 21.48 2.49
C ILE A 295 2.37 21.86 1.03
N ARG A 296 2.24 20.86 0.15
CA ARG A 296 1.85 21.02 -1.24
C ARG A 296 0.57 20.25 -1.49
N THR A 297 -0.37 20.87 -2.21
CA THR A 297 -1.61 20.26 -2.69
C THR A 297 -1.88 20.76 -4.10
N MET A 298 -2.82 20.14 -4.81
CA MET A 298 -3.23 20.57 -6.14
C MET A 298 -4.74 20.78 -6.19
N GLY A 299 -5.16 21.93 -6.74
CA GLY A 299 -6.55 22.15 -7.11
C GLY A 299 -6.77 21.74 -8.56
N LEU A 300 -7.25 20.51 -8.79
CA LEU A 300 -7.66 20.07 -10.12
C LEU A 300 -9.19 20.08 -10.21
N ALA A 301 -9.73 20.91 -11.11
CA ALA A 301 -11.16 20.92 -11.44
C ALA A 301 -11.35 21.50 -12.85
N GLY A 302 -12.11 20.79 -13.69
CA GLY A 302 -12.40 21.15 -15.08
C GLY A 302 -11.86 20.10 -16.06
N SER A 303 -12.76 19.51 -16.85
CA SER A 303 -12.48 18.49 -17.87
C SER A 303 -13.31 18.73 -19.11
#